data_AF-A0A3C1CEH0-F1
#
_entry.id   AF-A0A3C1CEH0-F1
#
_cell.length_a   1.000
_cell.length_b   1.000
_cell.length_c   1.000
_cell.angle_alpha   90.00
_cell.angle_beta   90.00
_cell.angle_gamma   90.00
#
_symmetry.space_group_name_H-M   'P 1'
#
loop_
_entity.id
_entity.type
_entity.pdbx_description
1 polymer ?
#
loop_
_entity_poly.entity_id
_entity_poly.type
_entity_poly.pdbx_seq_one_letter_code
_entity_poly.pdbx_strand_id
1 'polypeptide(L)'
;MLPWLVVTVTYVLLASIANLPAWIHGPTHEIQNYGGDLSEGVWFVAVTPYSLLHGHNPFFTNYINYPYGANLMTNTTMFFPGVVLAPITFIWGSVATFNVLMVLAIAGSATAAFAVFLRWAPWKPAAFAGGLLYGFSPYVSGAGYGHLNVLIIVFPPLLLLLLDNVLVRQRGNPFGWGALLGLVAVCQFFTSTDVLASSAVMALAGTVVLIVSRPRQLSAKVGFATKSLATGAAIFVLLCAYPIHVLLSGPQHIVGTTQPLNALAGFSSDLLSSVFPTLNEAISPSALQHVANLFVYHDYSENGAYIGVPLLLVMLALVVRFRRLAVVRFATAMVVIAYIMSLGGRLRVDGRLTVVRLPFDVFRHLPLLDNLLAVRFSSYVFLFAGMILAVGMDRIHGDATVPRRRLWAGSACALAAFSLFPLIPHWPYDFRDIQVPAFFDTSAVDTVPQGSVLLPYPFPTGFHADSMIWQA
;
A
#
# COMPACT_ATOMS: atom_id res chain seq x y z
N MET A 1 -17.45 -10.51 -23.19
CA MET A 1 -17.00 -9.34 -22.39
C MET A 1 -16.81 -9.81 -20.95
N LEU A 2 -15.66 -9.55 -20.32
CA LEU A 2 -15.42 -9.98 -18.92
C LEU A 2 -16.35 -9.21 -17.96
N PRO A 3 -17.22 -9.87 -17.17
CA PRO A 3 -18.06 -9.16 -16.19
C PRO A 3 -17.24 -8.56 -15.04
N TRP A 4 -17.70 -7.45 -14.45
CA TRP A 4 -17.06 -6.85 -13.26
C TRP A 4 -17.00 -7.82 -12.08
N LEU A 5 -18.08 -8.60 -11.92
CA LEU A 5 -18.17 -9.63 -10.90
C LEU A 5 -17.07 -10.67 -11.07
N VAL A 6 -16.84 -11.14 -12.31
CA VAL A 6 -15.77 -12.13 -12.58
C VAL A 6 -14.41 -11.57 -12.22
N VAL A 7 -14.09 -10.33 -12.61
CA VAL A 7 -12.81 -9.68 -12.25
C VAL A 7 -12.61 -9.61 -10.74
N THR A 8 -13.61 -9.08 -10.04
CA THR A 8 -13.51 -8.85 -8.59
C THR A 8 -13.43 -10.17 -7.83
N VAL A 9 -14.26 -11.16 -8.20
CA VAL A 9 -14.24 -12.50 -7.61
C VAL A 9 -12.90 -13.19 -7.89
N THR A 10 -12.34 -13.07 -9.10
CA THR A 10 -11.01 -13.62 -9.40
C THR A 10 -9.93 -12.99 -8.51
N TYR A 11 -9.94 -11.66 -8.33
CA TYR A 11 -8.99 -11.03 -7.41
C TYR A 11 -9.18 -11.47 -5.96
N VAL A 12 -10.41 -11.61 -5.48
CA VAL A 12 -10.67 -12.13 -4.12
C VAL A 12 -10.15 -13.56 -3.98
N LEU A 13 -10.47 -14.45 -4.93
CA LEU A 13 -10.02 -15.84 -4.89
C LEU A 13 -8.49 -15.96 -4.90
N LEU A 14 -7.81 -15.16 -5.74
CA LEU A 14 -6.35 -15.14 -5.78
C LEU A 14 -5.75 -14.56 -4.48
N ALA A 15 -6.35 -13.50 -3.93
CA ALA A 15 -5.91 -12.90 -2.67
C ALA A 15 -6.12 -13.85 -1.48
N SER A 16 -7.18 -14.66 -1.49
CA SER A 16 -7.44 -15.68 -0.46
C SER A 16 -6.35 -16.75 -0.39
N ILE A 17 -5.59 -16.99 -1.46
CA ILE A 17 -4.45 -17.93 -1.46
C ILE A 17 -3.38 -17.47 -0.47
N ALA A 18 -3.14 -16.16 -0.34
CA ALA A 18 -2.13 -15.62 0.57
C ALA A 18 -2.36 -16.05 2.02
N ASN A 19 -3.63 -16.11 2.44
CA ASN A 19 -4.06 -16.48 3.79
C ASN A 19 -4.73 -17.87 3.84
N LEU A 20 -4.42 -18.76 2.89
CA LEU A 20 -5.08 -20.06 2.78
C LEU A 20 -5.08 -20.87 4.09
N PRO A 21 -3.98 -20.96 4.87
CA PRO A 21 -3.97 -21.70 6.13
C PRO A 21 -5.03 -21.21 7.13
N ALA A 22 -5.22 -19.89 7.28
CA ALA A 22 -6.27 -19.35 8.17
C ALA A 22 -7.68 -19.76 7.74
N TRP A 23 -7.95 -19.84 6.43
CA TRP A 23 -9.27 -20.26 5.94
C TRP A 23 -9.54 -21.76 6.13
N ILE A 24 -8.49 -22.58 6.19
CA ILE A 24 -8.61 -24.04 6.36
C ILE A 24 -8.65 -24.42 7.84
N HIS A 25 -7.75 -23.87 8.65
CA HIS A 25 -7.58 -24.29 10.06
C HIS A 25 -8.42 -23.45 11.01
N GLY A 26 -8.63 -22.16 10.74
CA GLY A 26 -9.57 -21.34 11.49
C GLY A 26 -9.23 -19.84 11.47
N PRO A 27 -10.07 -18.99 10.85
CA PRO A 27 -9.72 -17.58 10.65
C PRO A 27 -9.72 -16.75 11.93
N THR A 28 -10.23 -17.31 13.04
CA THR A 28 -10.33 -16.66 14.36
C THR A 28 -9.11 -16.88 15.25
N HIS A 29 -8.22 -17.82 14.92
CA HIS A 29 -7.07 -18.18 15.75
C HIS A 29 -5.77 -18.37 14.95
N GLU A 30 -5.81 -18.42 13.63
CA GLU A 30 -4.62 -18.52 12.79
C GLU A 30 -4.21 -17.15 12.23
N ILE A 31 -2.92 -16.81 12.34
CA ILE A 31 -2.33 -15.60 11.76
C ILE A 31 -0.97 -15.88 11.14
N GLN A 32 -0.50 -15.01 10.26
CA GLN A 32 0.86 -15.09 9.70
C GLN A 32 1.89 -15.18 10.83
N ASN A 33 2.95 -15.94 10.61
CA ASN A 33 4.04 -16.13 11.58
C ASN A 33 5.19 -15.17 11.28
N TYR A 34 5.03 -13.89 11.63
CA TYR A 34 6.02 -12.87 11.33
C TYR A 34 6.01 -11.69 12.32
N GLY A 35 6.95 -11.72 13.28
CA GLY A 35 7.25 -10.59 14.17
C GLY A 35 6.10 -10.10 15.08
N GLY A 36 6.34 -8.97 15.76
CA GLY A 36 5.38 -8.36 16.68
C GLY A 36 4.30 -7.51 16.00
N ASP A 37 4.61 -6.92 14.85
CA ASP A 37 3.73 -5.98 14.12
C ASP A 37 2.36 -6.57 13.76
N LEU A 38 2.30 -7.89 13.50
CA LEU A 38 1.04 -8.59 13.26
C LEU A 38 0.11 -8.54 14.49
N SER A 39 0.68 -8.74 15.68
CA SER A 39 -0.06 -8.69 16.94
C SER A 39 -0.59 -7.29 17.22
N GLU A 40 0.24 -6.29 16.92
CA GLU A 40 -0.13 -4.88 17.00
C GLU A 40 -1.24 -4.54 15.99
N GLY A 41 -1.14 -5.04 14.75
CA GLY A 41 -2.15 -4.87 13.70
C GLY A 41 -3.51 -5.44 14.08
N VAL A 42 -3.55 -6.64 14.68
CA VAL A 42 -4.77 -7.26 15.21
C VAL A 42 -5.40 -6.36 16.27
N TRP A 43 -4.61 -5.88 17.22
CA TRP A 43 -5.10 -5.02 18.29
C TRP A 43 -5.58 -3.65 17.78
N PHE A 44 -4.88 -3.05 16.82
CA PHE A 44 -5.28 -1.77 16.23
C PHE A 44 -6.61 -1.81 15.49
N VAL A 45 -6.94 -2.94 14.87
CA VAL A 45 -8.23 -3.12 14.22
C VAL A 45 -9.37 -3.15 15.26
N ALA A 46 -9.12 -3.70 16.46
CA ALA A 46 -10.11 -3.78 17.53
C ALA A 46 -10.23 -2.50 18.37
N VAL A 47 -9.11 -1.82 18.67
CA VAL A 47 -9.12 -0.70 19.62
C VAL A 47 -10.01 0.46 19.16
N THR A 48 -10.08 0.71 17.85
CA THR A 48 -10.88 1.82 17.31
C THR A 48 -12.38 1.63 17.54
N PRO A 49 -13.01 0.55 17.04
CA PRO A 49 -14.43 0.33 17.29
C PRO A 49 -14.75 0.12 18.78
N TYR A 50 -13.85 -0.50 19.55
CA TYR A 50 -13.98 -0.60 21.00
C TYR A 50 -14.05 0.78 21.67
N SER A 51 -13.11 1.67 21.34
CA SER A 51 -13.03 3.02 21.94
C SER A 51 -14.28 3.85 21.62
N LEU A 52 -14.77 3.77 20.39
CA LEU A 52 -15.99 4.47 19.99
C LEU A 52 -17.23 3.95 20.74
N LEU A 53 -17.35 2.64 20.90
CA LEU A 53 -18.51 2.03 21.58
C LEU A 53 -18.55 2.37 23.07
N HIS A 54 -17.39 2.49 23.72
CA HIS A 54 -17.27 2.75 25.16
C HIS A 54 -17.04 4.24 25.50
N GLY A 55 -17.10 5.13 24.50
CA GLY A 55 -16.91 6.57 24.71
C GLY A 55 -15.49 6.97 25.14
N HIS A 56 -14.50 6.14 24.82
CA HIS A 56 -13.08 6.47 25.02
C HIS A 56 -12.54 7.32 23.86
N ASN A 57 -11.42 7.99 24.10
CA ASN A 57 -10.72 8.70 23.04
C ASN A 57 -10.16 7.69 22.02
N PRO A 58 -10.59 7.72 20.74
CA PRO A 58 -10.07 6.78 19.76
C PRO A 58 -8.60 7.04 19.41
N PHE A 59 -8.05 8.23 19.68
CA PHE A 59 -6.71 8.64 19.26
C PHE A 59 -5.65 8.52 20.35
N PHE A 60 -6.02 8.14 21.57
CA PHE A 60 -5.08 7.97 22.69
C PHE A 60 -5.60 6.90 23.66
N THR A 61 -4.71 6.03 24.14
CA THR A 61 -5.07 4.95 25.07
C THR A 61 -4.12 4.85 26.26
N ASN A 62 -4.61 4.31 27.38
CA ASN A 62 -3.80 3.89 28.52
C ASN A 62 -3.71 2.35 28.65
N TYR A 63 -4.25 1.60 27.68
CA TYR A 63 -4.25 0.14 27.68
C TYR A 63 -2.89 -0.47 27.33
N ILE A 64 -2.01 0.31 26.73
CA ILE A 64 -0.61 -0.03 26.44
C ILE A 64 0.31 1.07 26.97
N ASN A 65 1.57 0.72 27.24
CA ASN A 65 2.59 1.65 27.73
C ASN A 65 2.20 2.39 29.03
N TYR A 66 1.46 1.72 29.92
CA TYR A 66 1.08 2.27 31.23
C TYR A 66 2.33 2.58 32.10
N PRO A 67 2.37 3.68 32.88
CA PRO A 67 1.31 4.68 33.10
C PRO A 67 1.30 5.83 32.07
N TYR A 68 2.18 5.80 31.07
CA TYR A 68 2.35 6.90 30.12
C TYR A 68 1.29 6.95 29.02
N GLY A 69 0.76 5.78 28.66
CA GLY A 69 -0.19 5.61 27.55
C GLY A 69 0.49 5.65 26.18
N ALA A 70 -0.32 5.61 25.12
CA ALA A 70 0.12 5.67 23.74
C ALA A 70 -0.78 6.54 22.88
N ASN A 71 -0.15 7.35 22.02
CA ASN A 71 -0.82 8.14 21.01
C ASN A 71 -1.08 7.28 19.76
N LEU A 72 -2.33 6.96 19.49
CA LEU A 72 -2.68 6.08 18.38
C LEU A 72 -2.54 6.76 17.02
N MET A 73 -2.46 8.10 16.97
CA MET A 73 -2.19 8.82 15.71
C MET A 73 -0.72 8.72 15.27
N THR A 74 0.21 8.58 16.21
CA THR A 74 1.65 8.40 15.90
C THR A 74 2.03 6.93 15.70
N ASN A 75 1.06 6.03 15.73
CA ASN A 75 1.22 4.59 15.50
C ASN A 75 0.55 4.18 14.19
N THR A 76 0.65 2.91 13.82
CA THR A 76 0.10 2.36 12.56
C THR A 76 -1.39 2.00 12.67
N THR A 77 -2.14 2.64 13.58
CA THR A 77 -3.56 2.35 13.82
C THR A 77 -4.42 2.66 12.60
N MET A 78 -5.20 1.66 12.16
CA MET A 78 -6.01 1.75 10.94
C MET A 78 -7.48 2.08 11.28
N PHE A 79 -7.74 3.33 11.69
CA PHE A 79 -9.05 3.79 12.15
C PHE A 79 -10.18 3.55 11.15
N PHE A 80 -10.00 3.91 9.88
CA PHE A 80 -11.04 3.79 8.86
C PHE A 80 -11.44 2.33 8.60
N PRO A 81 -10.51 1.41 8.24
CA PRO A 81 -10.89 0.01 8.05
C PRO A 81 -11.34 -0.67 9.36
N GLY A 82 -10.81 -0.28 10.52
CA GLY A 82 -11.27 -0.77 11.83
C GLY A 82 -12.74 -0.44 12.10
N VAL A 83 -13.19 0.78 11.76
CA VAL A 83 -14.62 1.14 11.85
C VAL A 83 -15.46 0.42 10.81
N VAL A 84 -15.00 0.35 9.56
CA VAL A 84 -15.75 -0.29 8.46
C VAL A 84 -16.00 -1.78 8.75
N LEU A 85 -15.04 -2.46 9.38
CA LEU A 85 -15.15 -3.87 9.71
C LEU A 85 -15.47 -4.16 11.19
N ALA A 86 -15.87 -3.15 11.95
CA ALA A 86 -16.31 -3.32 13.33
C ALA A 86 -17.34 -4.45 13.52
N PRO A 87 -18.33 -4.65 12.61
CA PRO A 87 -19.25 -5.79 12.74
C PRO A 87 -18.54 -7.15 12.70
N ILE A 88 -17.49 -7.30 11.89
CA ILE A 88 -16.71 -8.54 11.84
C ILE A 88 -15.94 -8.72 13.14
N THR A 89 -15.36 -7.64 13.66
CA THR A 89 -14.61 -7.66 14.93
C THR A 89 -15.50 -8.08 16.10
N PHE A 90 -16.73 -7.55 16.18
CA PHE A 90 -17.64 -7.89 17.29
C PHE A 90 -18.22 -9.31 17.20
N ILE A 91 -18.35 -9.89 16.00
CA ILE A 91 -18.96 -11.22 15.81
C ILE A 91 -17.89 -12.33 15.84
N TRP A 92 -16.74 -12.11 15.19
CA TRP A 92 -15.71 -13.14 14.97
C TRP A 92 -14.34 -12.78 15.54
N GLY A 93 -14.19 -11.61 16.17
CA GLY A 93 -12.94 -11.18 16.80
C GLY A 93 -11.99 -10.43 15.86
N SER A 94 -10.95 -9.87 16.48
CA SER A 94 -9.91 -9.05 15.86
C SER A 94 -9.04 -9.83 14.87
N VAL A 95 -8.69 -11.08 15.19
CA VAL A 95 -7.92 -11.99 14.32
C VAL A 95 -8.64 -12.28 13.01
N ALA A 96 -9.94 -12.62 13.08
CA ALA A 96 -10.74 -12.83 11.88
C ALA A 96 -10.85 -11.56 11.03
N THR A 97 -10.99 -10.41 11.68
CA THR A 97 -11.03 -9.12 10.99
C THR A 97 -9.72 -8.82 10.28
N PHE A 98 -8.58 -9.08 10.94
CA PHE A 98 -7.25 -8.94 10.34
C PHE A 98 -7.09 -9.82 9.10
N ASN A 99 -7.46 -11.10 9.20
CA ASN A 99 -7.41 -12.04 8.07
C ASN A 99 -8.30 -11.61 6.90
N VAL A 100 -9.50 -11.09 7.18
CA VAL A 100 -10.38 -10.51 6.16
C VAL A 100 -9.76 -9.26 5.53
N LEU A 101 -9.17 -8.36 6.33
CA LEU A 101 -8.52 -7.14 5.82
C LEU A 101 -7.36 -7.45 4.89
N MET A 102 -6.55 -8.45 5.20
CA MET A 102 -5.45 -8.90 4.33
C MET A 102 -5.95 -9.21 2.91
N VAL A 103 -7.03 -9.99 2.79
CA VAL A 103 -7.62 -10.34 1.48
C VAL A 103 -8.25 -9.12 0.82
N LEU A 104 -8.99 -8.30 1.57
CA LEU A 104 -9.63 -7.09 1.04
C LEU A 104 -8.62 -6.03 0.60
N ALA A 105 -7.46 -5.92 1.27
CA ALA A 105 -6.41 -4.98 0.91
C ALA A 105 -5.84 -5.31 -0.47
N ILE A 106 -5.47 -6.58 -0.70
CA ILE A 106 -4.91 -7.08 -1.96
C ILE A 106 -5.95 -6.98 -3.08
N ALA A 107 -7.12 -7.60 -2.89
CA ALA A 107 -8.16 -7.65 -3.90
C ALA A 107 -8.77 -6.26 -4.18
N GLY A 108 -8.97 -5.45 -3.15
CA GLY A 108 -9.47 -4.08 -3.26
C GLY A 108 -8.50 -3.17 -4.01
N SER A 109 -7.19 -3.31 -3.79
CA SER A 109 -6.17 -2.55 -4.50
C SER A 109 -6.13 -2.91 -5.99
N ALA A 110 -6.16 -4.21 -6.31
CA ALA A 110 -6.26 -4.69 -7.69
C ALA A 110 -7.55 -4.19 -8.37
N THR A 111 -8.68 -4.24 -7.66
CA THR A 111 -9.99 -3.82 -8.17
C THR A 111 -10.04 -2.30 -8.42
N ALA A 112 -9.46 -1.50 -7.52
CA ALA A 112 -9.37 -0.05 -7.70
C ALA A 112 -8.50 0.31 -8.91
N ALA A 113 -7.33 -0.32 -9.06
CA ALA A 113 -6.48 -0.13 -10.22
C ALA A 113 -7.16 -0.58 -11.53
N PHE A 114 -7.82 -1.75 -11.54
CA PHE A 114 -8.63 -2.20 -12.66
C PHE A 114 -9.68 -1.16 -13.07
N ALA A 115 -10.47 -0.68 -12.10
CA ALA A 115 -11.53 0.30 -12.33
C ALA A 115 -10.98 1.61 -12.93
N VAL A 116 -9.85 2.06 -12.40
CA VAL A 116 -9.17 3.28 -12.82
C VAL A 116 -8.55 3.12 -14.22
N PHE A 117 -7.91 1.98 -14.51
CA PHE A 117 -7.28 1.72 -15.80
C PHE A 117 -8.27 1.61 -16.96
N LEU A 118 -9.53 1.21 -16.72
CA LEU A 118 -10.59 1.23 -17.73
C LEU A 118 -10.80 2.63 -18.36
N ARG A 119 -10.40 3.70 -17.66
CA ARG A 119 -10.43 5.08 -18.19
C ARG A 119 -9.50 5.30 -19.39
N TRP A 120 -8.41 4.53 -19.50
CA TRP A 120 -7.42 4.63 -20.59
C TRP A 120 -7.26 3.36 -21.41
N ALA A 121 -7.71 2.22 -20.88
CA ALA A 121 -7.67 0.90 -21.50
C ALA A 121 -9.06 0.22 -21.38
N PRO A 122 -10.03 0.56 -22.25
CA PRO A 122 -11.41 0.05 -22.16
C PRO A 122 -11.53 -1.48 -22.34
N TRP A 123 -10.55 -2.13 -22.98
CA TRP A 123 -10.50 -3.58 -23.08
C TRP A 123 -10.20 -4.21 -21.71
N LYS A 124 -11.26 -4.72 -21.07
CA LYS A 124 -11.21 -5.24 -19.70
C LYS A 124 -10.08 -6.24 -19.40
N PRO A 125 -9.70 -7.19 -20.27
CA PRO A 125 -8.54 -8.05 -20.03
C PRO A 125 -7.23 -7.30 -19.84
N ALA A 126 -7.02 -6.19 -20.53
CA ALA A 126 -5.84 -5.36 -20.35
C ALA A 126 -5.86 -4.60 -19.03
N ALA A 127 -6.99 -3.98 -18.69
CA ALA A 127 -7.17 -3.36 -17.37
C ALA A 127 -7.03 -4.40 -16.24
N PHE A 128 -7.49 -5.64 -16.46
CA PHE A 128 -7.37 -6.75 -15.52
C PHE A 128 -5.91 -7.12 -15.29
N ALA A 129 -5.11 -7.24 -16.35
CA ALA A 129 -3.67 -7.50 -16.23
C ALA A 129 -2.94 -6.36 -15.49
N GLY A 130 -3.31 -5.10 -15.76
CA GLY A 130 -2.77 -3.95 -15.04
C GLY A 130 -3.14 -3.95 -13.55
N GLY A 131 -4.40 -4.25 -13.23
CA GLY A 131 -4.87 -4.38 -11.84
C GLY A 131 -4.20 -5.53 -11.10
N LEU A 132 -3.97 -6.65 -11.78
CA LEU A 132 -3.22 -7.80 -11.26
C LEU A 132 -1.78 -7.39 -10.91
N LEU A 133 -1.08 -6.72 -11.85
CA LEU A 133 0.29 -6.26 -11.63
C LEU A 133 0.40 -5.29 -10.44
N TYR A 134 -0.61 -4.45 -10.21
CA TYR A 134 -0.59 -3.54 -9.06
C TYR A 134 -0.88 -4.24 -7.74
N GLY A 135 -2.04 -4.91 -7.65
CA GLY A 135 -2.54 -5.47 -6.39
C GLY A 135 -1.91 -6.81 -6.00
N PHE A 136 -1.11 -7.44 -6.86
CA PHE A 136 -0.35 -8.67 -6.57
C PHE A 136 1.14 -8.46 -6.85
N SER A 137 1.61 -7.20 -6.80
CA SER A 137 3.02 -6.87 -6.99
C SER A 137 3.90 -7.42 -5.86
N PRO A 138 5.20 -7.60 -6.09
CA PRO A 138 6.18 -7.87 -5.04
C PRO A 138 6.13 -6.89 -3.86
N TYR A 139 5.75 -5.63 -4.08
CA TYR A 139 5.47 -4.68 -2.99
C TYR A 139 4.34 -5.16 -2.08
N VAL A 140 3.21 -5.58 -2.67
CA VAL A 140 2.05 -6.09 -1.93
C VAL A 140 2.40 -7.39 -1.20
N SER A 141 3.16 -8.27 -1.85
CA SER A 141 3.59 -9.54 -1.26
C SER A 141 4.56 -9.34 -0.10
N GLY A 142 5.48 -8.37 -0.18
CA GLY A 142 6.32 -7.98 0.96
C GLY A 142 5.48 -7.37 2.09
N ALA A 143 4.70 -6.34 1.79
CA ALA A 143 3.91 -5.64 2.81
C ALA A 143 2.93 -6.57 3.56
N GLY A 144 2.50 -7.65 2.90
CA GLY A 144 1.61 -8.65 3.50
C GLY A 144 2.22 -9.51 4.61
N TYR A 145 3.52 -9.44 4.89
CA TYR A 145 4.14 -10.12 6.03
C TYR A 145 3.84 -9.45 7.39
N GLY A 146 3.41 -8.18 7.43
CA GLY A 146 3.22 -7.51 8.73
C GLY A 146 2.62 -6.12 8.69
N HIS A 147 2.64 -5.47 7.52
CA HIS A 147 2.40 -4.04 7.41
C HIS A 147 1.03 -3.72 6.80
N LEU A 148 -0.03 -4.15 7.47
CA LEU A 148 -1.41 -4.08 6.94
C LEU A 148 -1.83 -2.65 6.56
N ASN A 149 -1.41 -1.63 7.31
CA ASN A 149 -1.73 -0.23 7.03
C ASN A 149 -1.19 0.25 5.67
N VAL A 150 0.01 -0.18 5.26
CA VAL A 150 0.64 0.16 3.97
C VAL A 150 0.41 -0.90 2.89
N LEU A 151 -0.19 -2.04 3.25
CA LEU A 151 -0.76 -3.01 2.31
C LEU A 151 -2.06 -2.50 1.68
N ILE A 152 -2.87 -1.73 2.44
CA ILE A 152 -4.13 -1.13 1.96
C ILE A 152 -3.82 0.06 1.03
N ILE A 153 -3.46 -0.24 -0.21
CA ILE A 153 -3.15 0.72 -1.27
C ILE A 153 -4.32 0.88 -2.26
N VAL A 154 -5.54 0.85 -1.75
CA VAL A 154 -6.78 1.00 -2.53
C VAL A 154 -6.96 2.44 -3.04
N PHE A 155 -6.50 3.43 -2.27
CA PHE A 155 -6.75 4.85 -2.56
C PHE A 155 -5.80 5.49 -3.57
N PRO A 156 -4.49 5.14 -3.70
CA PRO A 156 -3.62 5.73 -4.72
C PRO A 156 -4.15 5.69 -6.17
N PRO A 157 -4.74 4.58 -6.68
CA PRO A 157 -5.40 4.58 -7.98
C PRO A 157 -6.58 5.55 -8.03
N LEU A 158 -7.38 5.64 -6.97
CA LEU A 158 -8.52 6.54 -6.90
C LEU A 158 -8.07 8.00 -6.90
N LEU A 159 -7.03 8.34 -6.15
CA LEU A 159 -6.39 9.66 -6.17
C LEU A 159 -5.93 10.02 -7.58
N LEU A 160 -5.28 9.10 -8.31
CA LEU A 160 -4.90 9.30 -9.71
C LEU A 160 -6.11 9.61 -10.61
N LEU A 161 -7.22 8.89 -10.46
CA LEU A 161 -8.45 9.13 -11.22
C LEU A 161 -9.05 10.52 -10.94
N LEU A 162 -9.11 10.89 -9.66
CA LEU A 162 -9.66 12.15 -9.19
C LEU A 162 -8.80 13.32 -9.66
N LEU A 163 -7.48 13.22 -9.52
CA LEU A 163 -6.53 14.22 -9.99
C LEU A 163 -6.52 14.33 -11.52
N ASP A 164 -6.64 13.23 -12.28
CA ASP A 164 -6.82 13.33 -13.74
C ASP A 164 -8.10 14.10 -14.11
N ASN A 165 -9.18 13.94 -13.33
CA ASN A 165 -10.37 14.75 -13.57
C ASN A 165 -10.17 16.21 -13.16
N VAL A 166 -9.58 16.49 -12.01
CA VAL A 166 -9.37 17.85 -11.48
C VAL A 166 -8.38 18.66 -12.33
N LEU A 167 -7.29 18.04 -12.77
CA LEU A 167 -6.18 18.72 -13.44
C LEU A 167 -6.25 18.63 -14.96
N VAL A 168 -6.84 17.56 -15.53
CA VAL A 168 -6.77 17.31 -16.98
C VAL A 168 -8.14 17.41 -17.64
N ARG A 169 -9.11 16.60 -17.22
CA ARG A 169 -10.40 16.44 -17.95
C ARG A 169 -11.45 17.49 -17.61
N GLN A 170 -11.52 17.90 -16.34
CA GLN A 170 -12.37 18.96 -15.79
C GLN A 170 -13.85 18.84 -16.19
N ARG A 171 -14.40 17.62 -16.07
CA ARG A 171 -15.81 17.34 -16.41
C ARG A 171 -16.67 17.33 -15.16
N GLY A 172 -17.86 17.92 -15.23
CA GLY A 172 -18.86 17.92 -14.14
C GLY A 172 -18.66 19.06 -13.14
N ASN A 173 -19.15 18.87 -11.91
CA ASN A 173 -19.10 19.89 -10.85
C ASN A 173 -17.73 19.90 -10.13
N PRO A 174 -16.96 21.00 -10.14
CA PRO A 174 -15.68 21.07 -9.44
C PRO A 174 -15.78 20.84 -7.93
N PHE A 175 -16.86 21.29 -7.28
CA PHE A 175 -17.05 21.12 -5.84
C PHE A 175 -17.27 19.64 -5.49
N GLY A 176 -18.04 18.92 -6.30
CA GLY A 176 -18.28 17.48 -6.10
C GLY A 176 -17.01 16.64 -6.24
N TRP A 177 -16.19 16.93 -7.26
CA TRP A 177 -14.89 16.26 -7.43
C TRP A 177 -13.89 16.63 -6.32
N GLY A 178 -13.91 17.89 -5.89
CA GLY A 178 -13.13 18.35 -4.74
C GLY A 178 -13.52 17.62 -3.46
N ALA A 179 -14.83 17.51 -3.20
CA ALA A 179 -15.34 16.80 -2.04
C ALA A 179 -14.95 15.32 -2.04
N LEU A 180 -15.08 14.64 -3.18
CA LEU A 180 -14.65 13.25 -3.31
C LEU A 180 -13.13 13.09 -3.11
N LEU A 181 -12.32 14.02 -3.63
CA LEU A 181 -10.88 14.04 -3.39
C LEU A 181 -10.54 14.22 -1.90
N GLY A 182 -11.21 15.15 -1.22
CA GLY A 182 -11.06 15.36 0.22
C GLY A 182 -11.44 14.11 1.02
N LEU A 183 -12.60 13.50 0.74
CA LEU A 183 -13.07 12.29 1.41
C LEU A 183 -12.14 11.09 1.20
N VAL A 184 -11.63 10.89 -0.03
CA VAL A 184 -10.65 9.82 -0.31
C VAL A 184 -9.35 10.08 0.45
N ALA A 185 -8.90 11.33 0.53
CA ALA A 185 -7.72 11.68 1.33
C ALA A 185 -7.96 11.46 2.84
N VAL A 186 -9.16 11.73 3.36
CA VAL A 186 -9.55 11.45 4.75
C VAL A 186 -9.55 9.94 5.02
N CYS A 187 -10.15 9.13 4.14
CA CYS A 187 -10.12 7.67 4.27
C CYS A 187 -8.68 7.13 4.25
N GLN A 188 -7.83 7.65 3.36
CA GLN A 188 -6.42 7.30 3.32
C GLN A 188 -5.68 7.76 4.59
N PHE A 189 -5.94 8.97 5.10
CA PHE A 189 -5.35 9.47 6.36
C PHE A 189 -5.62 8.52 7.53
N PHE A 190 -6.87 8.10 7.69
CA PHE A 190 -7.30 7.18 8.74
C PHE A 190 -6.98 5.70 8.43
N THR A 191 -6.36 5.40 7.30
CA THR A 191 -5.86 4.05 6.95
C THR A 191 -4.34 3.99 7.13
N SER A 192 -3.63 4.96 6.55
CA SER A 192 -2.17 5.11 6.65
C SER A 192 -1.76 6.52 6.24
N THR A 193 -1.17 7.24 7.20
CA THR A 193 -0.54 8.56 6.98
C THR A 193 0.65 8.46 6.03
N ASP A 194 1.40 7.36 6.05
CA ASP A 194 2.56 7.14 5.18
C ASP A 194 2.15 7.02 3.70
N VAL A 195 1.09 6.27 3.42
CA VAL A 195 0.56 6.15 2.05
C VAL A 195 -0.09 7.47 1.61
N LEU A 196 -0.70 8.24 2.51
CA LEU A 196 -1.19 9.58 2.19
C LEU A 196 -0.03 10.51 1.80
N ALA A 197 1.01 10.57 2.63
CA ALA A 197 2.16 11.46 2.44
C ALA A 197 2.92 11.12 1.16
N SER A 198 3.22 9.84 0.92
CA SER A 198 3.85 9.40 -0.32
C SER A 198 2.95 9.62 -1.55
N SER A 199 1.62 9.46 -1.41
CA SER A 199 0.67 9.78 -2.48
C SER A 199 0.64 11.28 -2.81
N ALA A 200 0.76 12.14 -1.80
CA ALA A 200 0.84 13.59 -1.98
C ALA A 200 2.13 14.00 -2.71
N VAL A 201 3.27 13.39 -2.36
CA VAL A 201 4.55 13.57 -3.08
C VAL A 201 4.40 13.14 -4.54
N MET A 202 3.80 11.99 -4.80
CA MET A 202 3.59 11.50 -6.17
C MET A 202 2.56 12.33 -6.95
N ALA A 203 1.53 12.85 -6.30
CA ALA A 203 0.57 13.77 -6.90
C ALA A 203 1.23 15.10 -7.28
N LEU A 204 2.10 15.63 -6.43
CA LEU A 204 2.90 16.83 -6.73
C LEU A 204 3.82 16.58 -7.92
N ALA A 205 4.58 15.48 -7.91
CA ALA A 205 5.46 15.10 -9.02
C ALA A 205 4.67 14.96 -10.34
N GLY A 206 3.52 14.28 -10.32
CA GLY A 206 2.64 14.17 -11.48
C GLY A 206 2.12 15.52 -11.96
N THR A 207 1.77 16.42 -11.05
CA THR A 207 1.36 17.79 -11.39
C THR A 207 2.49 18.56 -12.06
N VAL A 208 3.72 18.46 -11.56
CA VAL A 208 4.92 19.07 -12.19
C VAL A 208 5.15 18.50 -13.59
N VAL A 209 5.08 17.17 -13.77
CA VAL A 209 5.21 16.53 -15.09
C VAL A 209 4.15 17.05 -16.06
N LEU A 210 2.90 17.23 -15.61
CA LEU A 210 1.82 17.80 -16.42
C LEU A 210 2.09 19.27 -16.80
N ILE A 211 2.54 20.09 -15.84
CA ILE A 211 2.88 21.51 -16.06
C ILE A 211 3.98 21.66 -17.11
N VAL A 212 5.09 20.92 -16.93
CA VAL A 212 6.24 20.96 -17.85
C VAL A 212 5.86 20.44 -19.23
N SER A 213 5.01 19.40 -19.30
CA SER A 213 4.63 18.79 -20.58
C SER A 213 3.60 19.60 -21.38
N ARG A 214 2.78 20.44 -20.72
CA ARG A 214 1.66 21.16 -21.35
C ARG A 214 1.43 22.58 -20.79
N PRO A 215 2.44 23.46 -20.75
CA PRO A 215 2.36 24.75 -20.06
C PRO A 215 1.23 25.66 -20.59
N ARG A 216 0.99 25.64 -21.91
CA ARG A 216 -0.01 26.51 -22.57
C ARG A 216 -1.47 26.08 -22.36
N GLN A 217 -1.73 24.86 -21.88
CA GLN A 217 -3.10 24.35 -21.70
C GLN A 217 -3.64 24.57 -20.27
N LEU A 218 -2.83 25.08 -19.36
CA LEU A 218 -3.15 25.13 -17.93
C LEU A 218 -3.79 26.45 -17.50
N SER A 219 -3.49 27.59 -18.13
CA SER A 219 -4.01 28.91 -17.70
C SER A 219 -5.54 28.99 -17.75
N ALA A 220 -6.16 28.43 -18.80
CA ALA A 220 -7.62 28.38 -18.92
C ALA A 220 -8.29 27.38 -17.96
N LYS A 221 -7.51 26.53 -17.30
CA LYS A 221 -7.98 25.40 -16.48
C LYS A 221 -7.81 25.61 -14.98
N VAL A 222 -7.14 26.69 -14.57
CA VAL A 222 -6.82 26.97 -13.17
C VAL A 222 -8.08 27.09 -12.31
N GLY A 223 -9.12 27.78 -12.79
CA GLY A 223 -10.34 28.03 -12.01
C GLY A 223 -11.06 26.76 -11.54
N PHE A 224 -11.18 25.74 -12.38
CA PHE A 224 -11.78 24.46 -12.00
C PHE A 224 -10.90 23.73 -10.97
N ALA A 225 -9.59 23.63 -11.26
CA ALA A 225 -8.64 22.95 -10.40
C ALA A 225 -8.58 23.60 -9.01
N THR A 226 -8.48 24.92 -8.93
CA THR A 226 -8.47 25.66 -7.67
C THR A 226 -9.74 25.45 -6.87
N LYS A 227 -10.93 25.52 -7.49
CA LYS A 227 -12.20 25.26 -6.79
C LYS A 227 -12.25 23.83 -6.23
N SER A 228 -11.89 22.83 -7.03
CA SER A 228 -11.85 21.43 -6.58
C SER A 228 -10.84 21.22 -5.46
N LEU A 229 -9.60 21.68 -5.63
CA LEU A 229 -8.55 21.52 -4.63
C LEU A 229 -8.88 22.26 -3.33
N ALA A 230 -9.41 23.49 -3.40
CA ALA A 230 -9.84 24.23 -2.22
C ALA A 230 -10.99 23.53 -1.49
N THR A 231 -11.96 22.97 -2.22
CA THR A 231 -13.06 22.21 -1.62
C THR A 231 -12.56 20.93 -0.95
N GLY A 232 -11.66 20.20 -1.61
CA GLY A 232 -11.05 19.00 -1.06
C GLY A 232 -10.21 19.28 0.18
N ALA A 233 -9.41 20.35 0.15
CA ALA A 233 -8.63 20.82 1.29
C ALA A 233 -9.54 21.24 2.46
N ALA A 234 -10.64 21.96 2.19
CA ALA A 234 -11.58 22.35 3.22
C ALA A 234 -12.22 21.14 3.92
N ILE A 235 -12.63 20.12 3.16
CA ILE A 235 -13.19 18.87 3.73
C ILE A 235 -12.14 18.09 4.51
N PHE A 236 -10.92 17.98 3.97
CA PHE A 236 -9.83 17.30 4.65
C PHE A 236 -9.50 17.99 5.98
N VAL A 237 -9.33 19.32 5.98
CA VAL A 237 -9.08 20.09 7.21
C VAL A 237 -10.24 19.95 8.19
N LEU A 238 -11.49 20.05 7.73
CA LEU A 238 -12.66 19.93 8.60
C LEU A 238 -12.69 18.59 9.36
N LEU A 239 -12.35 17.49 8.69
CA LEU A 239 -12.44 16.15 9.27
C LEU A 239 -11.15 15.68 9.97
N CYS A 240 -10.00 16.19 9.56
CA CYS A 240 -8.70 15.75 10.07
C CYS A 240 -8.02 16.77 11.00
N ALA A 241 -8.52 18.00 11.18
CA ALA A 241 -7.87 19.01 12.02
C ALA A 241 -7.61 18.53 13.46
N TYR A 242 -8.59 17.92 14.12
CA TYR A 242 -8.42 17.41 15.47
C TYR A 242 -7.46 16.21 15.55
N PRO A 243 -7.61 15.14 14.74
CA PRO A 243 -6.61 14.07 14.68
C PRO A 243 -5.19 14.56 14.37
N ILE A 244 -5.03 15.53 13.47
CA ILE A 244 -3.74 16.15 13.16
C ILE A 244 -3.20 16.89 14.38
N HIS A 245 -4.05 17.60 15.13
CA HIS A 245 -3.63 18.22 16.37
C HIS A 245 -3.13 17.18 17.39
N VAL A 246 -3.82 16.03 17.54
CA VAL A 246 -3.37 14.94 18.42
C VAL A 246 -2.06 14.33 17.93
N LEU A 247 -1.90 14.13 16.61
CA LEU A 247 -0.66 13.65 15.99
C LEU A 247 0.53 14.55 16.30
N LEU A 248 0.35 15.87 16.17
CA LEU A 248 1.45 16.85 16.23
C LEU A 248 1.74 17.39 17.62
N SER A 249 0.74 17.41 18.51
CA SER A 249 0.83 18.12 19.79
C SER A 249 0.05 17.44 20.91
N GLY A 250 -0.55 16.27 20.65
CA GLY A 250 -1.26 15.51 21.66
C GLY A 250 -0.35 14.87 22.70
N PRO A 251 -0.92 14.22 23.73
CA PRO A 251 -0.16 13.43 24.69
C PRO A 251 0.67 12.36 23.97
N GLN A 252 1.90 12.09 24.45
CA GLN A 252 2.81 11.10 23.84
C GLN A 252 3.08 11.32 22.33
N HIS A 253 2.95 12.55 21.81
CA HIS A 253 3.36 12.84 20.43
C HIS A 253 4.87 12.65 20.26
N ILE A 254 5.28 12.22 19.08
CA ILE A 254 6.69 11.99 18.76
C ILE A 254 7.32 13.27 18.22
N VAL A 255 8.46 13.65 18.79
CA VAL A 255 9.29 14.77 18.32
C VAL A 255 10.55 14.21 17.65
N GLY A 256 10.73 14.52 16.37
CA GLY A 256 11.82 13.98 15.55
C GLY A 256 11.44 12.65 14.88
N THR A 257 12.44 11.83 14.57
CA THR A 257 12.23 10.56 13.87
C THR A 257 11.86 9.42 14.84
N THR A 258 10.92 8.57 14.43
CA THR A 258 10.48 7.38 15.18
C THR A 258 11.56 6.32 15.29
N GLN A 259 12.49 6.31 14.34
CA GLN A 259 13.63 5.41 14.27
C GLN A 259 14.93 6.20 14.06
N PRO A 260 16.09 5.65 14.45
CA PRO A 260 17.38 6.22 14.11
C PRO A 260 17.52 6.46 12.59
N LEU A 261 18.07 7.62 12.20
CA LEU A 261 18.19 8.01 10.77
C LEU A 261 18.93 6.97 9.91
N ASN A 262 19.90 6.25 10.48
CA ASN A 262 20.60 5.17 9.80
C ASN A 262 19.71 3.95 9.55
N ALA A 263 18.79 3.63 10.46
CA ALA A 263 17.79 2.58 10.27
C ALA A 263 16.79 2.98 9.16
N LEU A 264 16.28 4.22 9.20
CA LEU A 264 15.42 4.76 8.14
C LEU A 264 16.10 4.77 6.77
N ALA A 265 17.39 5.07 6.72
CA ALA A 265 18.20 4.97 5.50
C ALA A 265 18.43 3.52 5.01
N GLY A 266 18.18 2.53 5.87
CA GLY A 266 18.20 1.10 5.54
C GLY A 266 17.02 0.67 4.67
N PHE A 267 15.84 1.30 4.85
CA PHE A 267 14.61 1.02 4.11
C PHE A 267 14.56 1.71 2.74
N SER A 268 15.58 1.42 1.94
CA SER A 268 15.75 1.86 0.56
C SER A 268 15.96 0.66 -0.34
N SER A 269 15.35 0.65 -1.53
CA SER A 269 15.61 -0.36 -2.54
C SER A 269 17.08 -0.33 -2.99
N ASP A 270 17.64 -1.50 -3.26
CA ASP A 270 18.87 -1.60 -4.05
C ASP A 270 18.53 -1.44 -5.54
N LEU A 271 19.45 -0.88 -6.32
CA LEU A 271 19.32 -0.79 -7.77
C LEU A 271 19.06 -2.19 -8.38
N LEU A 272 19.76 -3.21 -7.88
CA LEU A 272 19.68 -4.58 -8.33
C LEU A 272 18.39 -5.29 -7.87
N SER A 273 17.69 -4.78 -6.85
CA SER A 273 16.40 -5.36 -6.40
C SER A 273 15.38 -5.42 -7.54
N SER A 274 15.46 -4.53 -8.53
CA SER A 274 14.56 -4.55 -9.70
C SER A 274 14.68 -5.80 -10.59
N VAL A 275 15.83 -6.48 -10.54
CA VAL A 275 16.20 -7.57 -11.46
C VAL A 275 16.42 -8.91 -10.74
N PHE A 276 16.80 -8.88 -9.46
CA PHE A 276 17.09 -10.08 -8.69
C PHE A 276 15.88 -10.48 -7.83
N PRO A 277 15.32 -11.69 -8.02
CA PRO A 277 14.21 -12.16 -7.20
C PRO A 277 14.67 -12.44 -5.78
N THR A 278 13.74 -12.32 -4.84
CA THR A 278 13.93 -12.52 -3.40
C THR A 278 13.21 -13.79 -2.96
N LEU A 279 13.12 -14.05 -1.66
CA LEU A 279 12.26 -15.11 -1.11
C LEU A 279 10.76 -14.79 -1.20
N ASN A 280 10.38 -13.56 -1.54
CA ASN A 280 8.98 -13.18 -1.71
C ASN A 280 8.37 -13.72 -3.00
N GLU A 281 9.19 -14.17 -3.96
CA GLU A 281 8.77 -14.75 -5.23
C GLU A 281 8.86 -16.27 -5.24
N ALA A 282 7.82 -16.94 -5.74
CA ALA A 282 7.79 -18.41 -5.87
C ALA A 282 8.86 -18.95 -6.83
N ILE A 283 9.30 -18.12 -7.78
CA ILE A 283 10.32 -18.47 -8.76
C ILE A 283 11.57 -17.67 -8.46
N SER A 284 12.37 -18.23 -7.55
CA SER A 284 13.60 -17.60 -7.08
C SER A 284 14.71 -18.66 -7.03
N PRO A 285 15.65 -18.68 -7.99
CA PRO A 285 16.78 -19.61 -7.95
C PRO A 285 17.65 -19.36 -6.72
N SER A 286 17.99 -20.40 -5.96
CA SER A 286 18.75 -20.31 -4.70
C SER A 286 20.08 -19.54 -4.82
N ALA A 287 20.75 -19.63 -5.96
CA ALA A 287 21.98 -18.89 -6.26
C ALA A 287 21.79 -17.35 -6.30
N LEU A 288 20.58 -16.87 -6.62
CA LEU A 288 20.25 -15.45 -6.69
C LEU A 288 19.68 -14.91 -5.36
N GLN A 289 19.10 -15.80 -4.54
CA GLN A 289 18.47 -15.45 -3.25
C GLN A 289 19.46 -14.91 -2.21
N HIS A 290 20.66 -15.52 -2.11
CA HIS A 290 21.62 -15.20 -1.04
C HIS A 290 22.08 -13.74 -1.07
N VAL A 291 22.06 -13.12 -2.25
CA VAL A 291 22.42 -11.71 -2.44
C VAL A 291 21.17 -10.82 -2.36
N ALA A 292 20.07 -11.22 -3.01
CA ALA A 292 18.86 -10.41 -3.12
C ALA A 292 18.12 -10.18 -1.78
N ASN A 293 18.18 -11.16 -0.87
CA ASN A 293 17.55 -11.04 0.46
C ASN A 293 18.25 -10.02 1.36
N LEU A 294 19.48 -9.62 1.03
CA LEU A 294 20.27 -8.66 1.79
C LEU A 294 19.99 -7.21 1.38
N PHE A 295 19.24 -6.99 0.29
CA PHE A 295 19.14 -5.69 -0.35
C PHE A 295 18.32 -4.66 0.43
N VAL A 296 17.31 -5.08 1.20
CA VAL A 296 16.49 -4.20 2.04
C VAL A 296 16.62 -4.63 3.50
N TYR A 297 17.68 -4.17 4.17
CA TYR A 297 17.89 -4.29 5.62
C TYR A 297 17.60 -5.68 6.24
N HIS A 298 17.75 -6.78 5.49
CA HIS A 298 17.32 -8.14 5.88
C HIS A 298 15.83 -8.27 6.26
N ASP A 299 15.01 -7.31 5.85
CA ASP A 299 13.58 -7.26 6.11
C ASP A 299 12.82 -7.73 4.87
N TYR A 300 12.26 -8.94 4.97
CA TYR A 300 11.45 -9.54 3.91
C TYR A 300 10.19 -8.72 3.62
N SER A 301 9.62 -8.05 4.63
CA SER A 301 8.37 -7.32 4.49
C SER A 301 8.51 -6.01 3.71
N GLU A 302 9.69 -5.41 3.72
CA GLU A 302 9.99 -4.18 2.97
C GLU A 302 10.71 -4.48 1.64
N ASN A 303 11.11 -5.74 1.37
CA ASN A 303 11.80 -6.14 0.13
C ASN A 303 10.84 -6.41 -1.03
N GLY A 304 10.21 -5.35 -1.53
CA GLY A 304 9.14 -5.41 -2.54
C GLY A 304 9.46 -4.76 -3.90
N ALA A 305 10.73 -4.55 -4.23
CA ALA A 305 11.14 -3.76 -5.40
C ALA A 305 11.39 -4.59 -6.68
N TYR A 306 11.20 -5.90 -6.65
CA TYR A 306 11.45 -6.80 -7.77
C TYR A 306 10.46 -6.61 -8.92
N ILE A 307 10.97 -6.32 -10.12
CA ILE A 307 10.15 -6.17 -11.34
C ILE A 307 10.35 -7.37 -12.26
N GLY A 308 11.57 -7.91 -12.30
CA GLY A 308 11.95 -9.03 -13.16
C GLY A 308 12.28 -8.60 -14.58
N VAL A 309 13.32 -9.24 -15.15
CA VAL A 309 13.80 -8.95 -16.51
C VAL A 309 12.69 -9.09 -17.57
N PRO A 310 11.83 -10.13 -17.56
CA PRO A 310 10.79 -10.26 -18.58
C PRO A 310 9.82 -9.08 -18.60
N LEU A 311 9.36 -8.65 -17.43
CA LEU A 311 8.44 -7.51 -17.33
C LEU A 311 9.15 -6.21 -17.74
N LEU A 312 10.39 -5.98 -17.30
CA LEU A 312 11.18 -4.80 -17.72
C LEU A 312 11.31 -4.70 -19.25
N LEU A 313 11.57 -5.81 -19.93
CA LEU A 313 11.68 -5.85 -21.39
C LEU A 313 10.34 -5.57 -22.07
N VAL A 314 9.24 -6.16 -21.58
CA VAL A 314 7.89 -5.87 -22.07
C VAL A 314 7.56 -4.40 -21.85
N MET A 315 7.85 -3.85 -20.67
CA MET A 315 7.64 -2.46 -20.35
C MET A 315 8.39 -1.54 -21.31
N LEU A 316 9.68 -1.81 -21.55
CA LEU A 316 10.49 -1.05 -22.48
C LEU A 316 9.90 -1.11 -23.91
N ALA A 317 9.51 -2.29 -24.37
CA ALA A 317 8.89 -2.47 -25.69
C ALA A 317 7.59 -1.67 -25.83
N LEU A 318 6.71 -1.71 -24.81
CA LEU A 318 5.47 -0.94 -24.79
C LEU A 318 5.72 0.58 -24.79
N VAL A 319 6.66 1.05 -23.96
CA VAL A 319 7.04 2.46 -23.89
C VAL A 319 7.60 2.93 -25.23
N VAL A 320 8.52 2.18 -25.85
CA VAL A 320 9.11 2.53 -27.15
C VAL A 320 8.04 2.55 -28.24
N ARG A 321 7.19 1.51 -28.30
CA ARG A 321 6.13 1.37 -29.31
C ARG A 321 5.07 2.46 -29.21
N PHE A 322 4.69 2.84 -27.99
CA PHE A 322 3.61 3.77 -27.70
C PHE A 322 4.09 5.12 -27.15
N ARG A 323 5.37 5.47 -27.36
CA ARG A 323 6.01 6.73 -26.92
C ARG A 323 5.32 8.02 -27.35
N ARG A 324 4.47 7.96 -28.38
CA ARG A 324 3.70 9.10 -28.87
C ARG A 324 2.42 9.34 -28.06
N LEU A 325 1.95 8.36 -27.28
CA LEU A 325 0.78 8.52 -26.42
C LEU A 325 1.16 9.30 -25.16
N ALA A 326 0.46 10.41 -24.91
CA ALA A 326 0.74 11.25 -23.76
C ALA A 326 0.57 10.52 -22.42
N VAL A 327 -0.39 9.60 -22.33
CA VAL A 327 -0.62 8.79 -21.13
C VAL A 327 0.57 7.86 -20.85
N VAL A 328 1.16 7.25 -21.88
CA VAL A 328 2.34 6.38 -21.74
C VAL A 328 3.54 7.22 -21.31
N ARG A 329 3.76 8.39 -21.93
CA ARG A 329 4.85 9.30 -21.51
C ARG A 329 4.72 9.74 -20.05
N PHE A 330 3.51 10.11 -19.63
CA PHE A 330 3.22 10.48 -18.25
C PHE A 330 3.52 9.31 -17.30
N ALA A 331 2.94 8.14 -17.57
CA ALA A 331 3.14 6.95 -16.74
C ALA A 331 4.61 6.53 -16.69
N THR A 332 5.35 6.61 -17.80
CA THR A 332 6.81 6.35 -17.83
C THR A 332 7.57 7.33 -16.95
N ALA A 333 7.27 8.63 -17.03
CA ALA A 333 7.91 9.62 -16.15
C ALA A 333 7.62 9.31 -14.67
N MET A 334 6.38 8.93 -14.36
CA MET A 334 6.00 8.56 -13.00
C MET A 334 6.64 7.27 -12.50
N VAL A 335 6.80 6.24 -13.36
CA VAL A 335 7.59 5.03 -13.04
C VAL A 335 9.02 5.41 -12.69
N VAL A 336 9.68 6.24 -13.51
CA VAL A 336 11.07 6.64 -13.27
C VAL A 336 11.20 7.44 -11.98
N ILE A 337 10.30 8.40 -11.73
CA ILE A 337 10.31 9.20 -10.50
C ILE A 337 10.10 8.29 -9.28
N ALA A 338 9.07 7.44 -9.30
CA ALA A 338 8.79 6.51 -8.20
C ALA A 338 9.95 5.56 -7.93
N TYR A 339 10.58 5.04 -8.99
CA TYR A 339 11.74 4.15 -8.88
C TYR A 339 12.94 4.88 -8.27
N ILE A 340 13.26 6.10 -8.73
CA ILE A 340 14.35 6.89 -8.15
C ILE A 340 14.05 7.23 -6.68
N MET A 341 12.79 7.52 -6.33
CA MET A 341 12.41 7.74 -4.93
C MET A 341 12.57 6.46 -4.10
N SER A 342 12.31 5.28 -4.66
CA SER A 342 12.42 4.03 -3.92
C SER A 342 13.85 3.62 -3.60
N LEU A 343 14.83 4.08 -4.38
CA LEU A 343 16.26 3.90 -4.11
C LEU A 343 16.76 4.70 -2.88
N GLY A 344 15.92 5.56 -2.29
CA GLY A 344 16.24 6.31 -1.07
C GLY A 344 17.17 7.50 -1.29
N GLY A 345 17.64 8.10 -0.19
CA GLY A 345 18.43 9.35 -0.25
C GLY A 345 19.85 9.19 -0.78
N ARG A 346 20.38 7.96 -0.78
CA ARG A 346 21.68 7.61 -1.37
C ARG A 346 21.54 6.30 -2.10
N LEU A 347 22.14 6.22 -3.28
CA LEU A 347 22.06 5.04 -4.12
C LEU A 347 22.73 3.84 -3.45
N ARG A 348 22.03 2.71 -3.40
CA ARG A 348 22.56 1.41 -2.99
C ARG A 348 22.69 0.50 -4.22
N VAL A 349 23.85 -0.15 -4.34
CA VAL A 349 24.13 -1.12 -5.42
C VAL A 349 24.78 -2.34 -4.81
N ASP A 350 24.21 -3.51 -5.06
CA ASP A 350 24.73 -4.79 -4.55
C ASP A 350 24.90 -4.80 -3.01
N GLY A 351 23.91 -4.26 -2.31
CA GLY A 351 23.90 -4.13 -0.85
C GLY A 351 24.78 -3.00 -0.31
N ARG A 352 25.56 -2.32 -1.15
CA ARG A 352 26.53 -1.31 -0.74
C ARG A 352 26.02 0.11 -0.95
N LEU A 353 26.09 0.93 0.09
CA LEU A 353 25.75 2.34 0.01
C LEU A 353 26.84 3.11 -0.74
N THR A 354 26.44 3.89 -1.74
CA THR A 354 27.36 4.72 -2.53
C THR A 354 27.38 6.18 -2.05
N VAL A 355 28.28 6.99 -2.61
CA VAL A 355 28.37 8.43 -2.35
C VAL A 355 27.32 9.26 -3.12
N VAL A 356 26.63 8.65 -4.09
CA VAL A 356 25.68 9.33 -4.97
C VAL A 356 24.42 9.67 -4.19
N ARG A 357 24.15 10.96 -4.00
CA ARG A 357 22.90 11.45 -3.40
C ARG A 357 21.77 11.45 -4.41
N LEU A 358 20.59 11.07 -3.97
CA LEU A 358 19.38 11.00 -4.77
C LEU A 358 18.31 11.95 -4.21
N PRO A 359 17.28 12.33 -4.99
CA PRO A 359 16.36 13.40 -4.58
C PRO A 359 15.54 13.10 -3.32
N PHE A 360 15.38 11.83 -2.93
CA PHE A 360 14.70 11.45 -1.70
C PHE A 360 15.38 12.01 -0.44
N ASP A 361 16.68 12.35 -0.50
CA ASP A 361 17.45 12.90 0.65
C ASP A 361 16.82 14.19 1.20
N VAL A 362 16.08 14.93 0.37
CA VAL A 362 15.36 16.15 0.78
C VAL A 362 14.34 15.87 1.89
N PHE A 363 13.65 14.73 1.86
CA PHE A 363 12.58 14.42 2.82
C PHE A 363 13.09 14.22 4.24
N ARG A 364 14.35 13.82 4.41
CA ARG A 364 15.00 13.69 5.73
C ARG A 364 15.14 15.00 6.49
N HIS A 365 14.94 16.13 5.80
CA HIS A 365 15.04 17.47 6.36
C HIS A 365 13.69 18.19 6.44
N LEU A 366 12.62 17.55 5.96
CA LEU A 366 11.28 18.12 5.99
C LEU A 366 10.50 17.53 7.16
N PRO A 367 10.06 18.35 8.13
CA PRO A 367 9.19 17.89 9.20
C PRO A 367 7.98 17.16 8.62
N LEU A 368 7.51 16.11 9.31
CA LEU A 368 6.40 15.24 8.91
C LEU A 368 6.71 14.25 7.78
N LEU A 369 7.78 14.47 7.02
CA LEU A 369 8.20 13.60 5.91
C LEU A 369 9.54 12.90 6.18
N ASP A 370 10.19 13.23 7.29
CA ASP A 370 11.47 12.69 7.75
C ASP A 370 11.40 11.20 8.13
N ASN A 371 10.20 10.69 8.38
CA ASN A 371 9.91 9.29 8.66
C ASN A 371 9.46 8.47 7.44
N LEU A 372 9.37 9.08 6.24
CA LEU A 372 9.01 8.35 5.03
C LEU A 372 10.02 7.24 4.74
N LEU A 373 9.51 6.03 4.46
CA LEU A 373 10.33 4.94 3.95
C LEU A 373 10.39 5.02 2.42
N ALA A 374 11.62 5.07 1.90
CA ALA A 374 11.85 5.21 0.47
C ALA A 374 11.32 4.00 -0.30
N VAL A 375 11.63 2.79 0.15
CA VAL A 375 11.26 1.54 -0.53
C VAL A 375 9.76 1.43 -0.86
N ARG A 376 8.90 2.05 -0.04
CA ARG A 376 7.44 2.08 -0.24
C ARG A 376 6.99 2.82 -1.48
N PHE A 377 7.85 3.64 -2.09
CA PHE A 377 7.58 4.25 -3.40
C PHE A 377 7.48 3.21 -4.53
N SER A 378 7.95 1.97 -4.30
CA SER A 378 7.77 0.84 -5.21
C SER A 378 6.29 0.54 -5.50
N SER A 379 5.37 0.82 -4.57
CA SER A 379 3.92 0.73 -4.82
C SER A 379 3.48 1.56 -6.03
N TYR A 380 4.02 2.77 -6.19
CA TYR A 380 3.72 3.64 -7.33
C TYR A 380 4.43 3.20 -8.61
N VAL A 381 5.60 2.55 -8.51
CA VAL A 381 6.23 1.90 -9.67
C VAL A 381 5.26 0.89 -10.27
N PHE A 382 4.67 0.02 -9.45
CA PHE A 382 3.69 -0.96 -9.93
C PHE A 382 2.37 -0.34 -10.38
N LEU A 383 1.92 0.75 -9.74
CA LEU A 383 0.72 1.48 -10.19
C LEU A 383 0.88 1.97 -11.63
N PHE A 384 1.98 2.69 -11.91
CA PHE A 384 2.20 3.26 -13.24
C PHE A 384 2.70 2.22 -14.25
N ALA A 385 3.41 1.16 -13.82
CA ALA A 385 3.72 0.02 -14.68
C ALA A 385 2.44 -0.73 -15.10
N GLY A 386 1.53 -0.98 -14.16
CA GLY A 386 0.20 -1.54 -14.43
C GLY A 386 -0.61 -0.69 -15.40
N MET A 387 -0.51 0.63 -15.29
CA MET A 387 -1.14 1.57 -16.24
C MET A 387 -0.57 1.43 -17.65
N ILE A 388 0.76 1.37 -17.81
CA ILE A 388 1.40 1.21 -19.13
C ILE A 388 1.08 -0.18 -19.70
N LEU A 389 1.10 -1.23 -18.89
CA LEU A 389 0.73 -2.59 -19.30
C LEU A 389 -0.71 -2.63 -19.83
N ALA A 390 -1.66 -2.07 -19.08
CA ALA A 390 -3.06 -2.00 -19.48
C ALA A 390 -3.25 -1.20 -20.77
N VAL A 391 -2.67 0.01 -20.87
CA VAL A 391 -2.78 0.82 -22.08
C VAL A 391 -2.10 0.13 -23.27
N GLY A 392 -0.94 -0.48 -23.06
CA GLY A 392 -0.20 -1.17 -24.10
C GLY A 392 -0.97 -2.35 -24.68
N MET A 393 -1.49 -3.23 -23.82
CA MET A 393 -2.31 -4.38 -24.21
C MET A 393 -3.61 -3.97 -24.92
N ASP A 394 -4.30 -2.92 -24.43
CA ASP A 394 -5.50 -2.38 -25.08
C ASP A 394 -5.22 -1.86 -26.49
N ARG A 395 -4.10 -1.16 -26.68
CA ARG A 395 -3.70 -0.64 -28.00
C ARG A 395 -3.28 -1.75 -28.96
N ILE A 396 -2.57 -2.76 -28.47
CA ILE A 396 -2.22 -3.95 -29.25
C ILE A 396 -3.49 -4.71 -29.68
N HIS A 397 -4.46 -4.84 -28.78
CA HIS A 397 -5.75 -5.45 -29.09
C HIS A 397 -6.52 -4.65 -30.16
N GLY A 398 -6.50 -3.33 -30.10
CA GLY A 398 -7.08 -2.48 -31.16
C GLY A 398 -6.48 -2.72 -32.55
N ASP A 399 -5.16 -2.96 -32.63
CA ASP A 399 -4.46 -3.31 -33.87
C ASP A 399 -4.88 -4.70 -34.43
N ALA A 400 -5.49 -5.57 -33.61
CA ALA A 400 -5.94 -6.92 -33.98
C ALA A 400 -7.19 -6.96 -34.88
N THR A 401 -7.80 -5.79 -35.13
CA THR A 401 -8.88 -5.61 -36.11
C THR A 401 -8.44 -5.95 -37.54
N VAL A 402 -7.14 -5.89 -37.82
CA VAL A 402 -6.56 -6.31 -39.09
C VAL A 402 -6.19 -7.80 -39.03
N PRO A 403 -6.73 -8.69 -39.91
CA PRO A 403 -6.52 -10.14 -39.81
C PRO A 403 -5.05 -10.57 -39.72
N ARG A 404 -4.18 -9.93 -40.52
CA ARG A 404 -2.73 -10.21 -40.54
C ARG A 404 -2.02 -9.86 -39.22
N ARG A 405 -2.59 -8.96 -38.41
CA ARG A 405 -2.02 -8.52 -37.12
C ARG A 405 -2.65 -9.22 -35.92
N ARG A 406 -3.72 -9.99 -36.12
CA ARG A 406 -4.46 -10.66 -35.04
C ARG A 406 -3.62 -11.70 -34.29
N LEU A 407 -2.87 -12.54 -35.01
CA LEU A 407 -1.97 -13.51 -34.40
C LEU A 407 -0.86 -12.83 -33.58
N TRP A 408 -0.23 -11.79 -34.15
CA TRP A 408 0.78 -10.98 -33.47
C TRP A 408 0.25 -10.30 -32.20
N ALA A 409 -0.94 -9.71 -32.27
CA ALA A 409 -1.56 -9.08 -31.12
C ALA A 409 -1.88 -10.08 -30.00
N GLY A 410 -2.37 -11.28 -30.37
CA GLY A 410 -2.58 -12.39 -29.44
C GLY A 410 -1.29 -12.82 -28.76
N SER A 411 -0.23 -13.08 -29.53
CA SER A 411 1.09 -13.47 -29.00
C SER A 411 1.72 -12.38 -28.12
N ALA A 412 1.58 -11.11 -28.49
CA ALA A 412 2.11 -10.00 -27.69
C ALA A 412 1.35 -9.85 -26.35
N CYS A 413 0.02 -10.04 -26.35
CA CYS A 413 -0.76 -10.05 -25.11
C CYS A 413 -0.41 -11.27 -24.24
N ALA A 414 -0.21 -12.44 -24.86
CA ALA A 414 0.20 -13.65 -24.14
C ALA A 414 1.60 -13.49 -23.54
N LEU A 415 2.56 -12.90 -24.27
CA LEU A 415 3.89 -12.59 -23.77
C LEU A 415 3.84 -11.58 -22.62
N ALA A 416 2.99 -10.55 -22.73
CA ALA A 416 2.80 -9.59 -21.65
C ALA A 416 2.22 -10.26 -20.39
N ALA A 417 1.24 -11.16 -20.53
CA ALA A 417 0.74 -11.94 -19.41
C ALA A 417 1.81 -12.89 -18.84
N PHE A 418 2.58 -13.56 -19.71
CA PHE A 418 3.67 -14.45 -19.29
C PHE A 418 4.80 -13.70 -18.58
N SER A 419 5.02 -12.41 -18.89
CA SER A 419 6.00 -11.59 -18.19
C SER A 419 5.68 -11.35 -16.71
N LEU A 420 4.44 -11.63 -16.28
CA LEU A 420 4.01 -11.58 -14.88
C LEU A 420 4.39 -12.87 -14.12
N PHE A 421 4.72 -13.95 -14.82
CA PHE A 421 5.03 -15.25 -14.22
C PHE A 421 6.16 -15.20 -13.19
N PRO A 422 7.29 -14.50 -13.41
CA PRO A 422 8.36 -14.40 -12.40
C PRO A 422 7.96 -13.64 -11.13
N LEU A 423 6.86 -12.87 -11.16
CA LEU A 423 6.37 -12.08 -10.04
C LEU A 423 5.35 -12.84 -9.20
N ILE A 424 5.09 -14.13 -9.50
CA ILE A 424 4.18 -14.94 -8.70
C ILE A 424 4.72 -14.99 -7.26
N PRO A 425 3.92 -14.56 -6.27
CA PRO A 425 4.38 -14.53 -4.89
C PRO A 425 4.57 -15.93 -4.33
N HIS A 426 5.49 -16.06 -3.38
CA HIS A 426 5.65 -17.26 -2.56
C HIS A 426 4.54 -17.33 -1.50
N TRP A 427 3.32 -17.59 -1.97
CA TRP A 427 2.12 -17.77 -1.14
C TRP A 427 1.68 -19.24 -1.11
N PRO A 428 1.02 -19.70 -0.04
CA PRO A 428 0.58 -18.93 1.15
C PRO A 428 1.74 -18.49 2.05
N TYR A 429 1.49 -17.50 2.91
CA TYR A 429 2.42 -17.18 4.00
C TYR A 429 2.51 -18.35 5.00
N ASP A 430 3.57 -18.34 5.82
CA ASP A 430 3.63 -19.20 7.00
C ASP A 430 2.68 -18.68 8.07
N PHE A 431 1.97 -19.58 8.75
CA PHE A 431 0.99 -19.27 9.79
C PHE A 431 1.39 -19.91 11.12
N ARG A 432 0.86 -19.33 12.19
CA ARG A 432 0.89 -19.89 13.53
C ARG A 432 -0.47 -19.75 14.19
N ASP A 433 -0.72 -20.66 15.09
CA ASP A 433 -1.90 -20.64 15.95
C ASP A 433 -1.70 -19.66 17.12
N ILE A 434 -2.73 -18.87 17.38
CA ILE A 434 -2.81 -17.92 18.49
C ILE A 434 -3.34 -18.66 19.71
N GLN A 435 -2.44 -18.89 20.66
CA GLN A 435 -2.77 -19.48 21.94
C GLN A 435 -2.98 -18.36 22.97
N VAL A 436 -4.25 -18.11 23.33
CA VAL A 436 -4.59 -17.25 24.47
C VAL A 436 -4.33 -18.03 25.76
N PRO A 437 -3.51 -17.52 26.70
CA PRO A 437 -3.28 -18.20 27.96
C PRO A 437 -4.59 -18.46 28.70
N ALA A 438 -4.78 -19.68 29.22
CA ALA A 438 -5.99 -20.09 29.94
C ALA A 438 -6.36 -19.15 31.10
N PHE A 439 -5.40 -18.40 31.64
CA PHE A 439 -5.63 -17.35 32.63
C PHE A 439 -6.61 -16.28 32.12
N PHE A 440 -6.49 -15.85 30.87
CA PHE A 440 -7.35 -14.83 30.26
C PHE A 440 -8.68 -15.40 29.72
N ASP A 441 -8.73 -16.70 29.45
CA ASP A 441 -9.91 -17.38 28.89
C ASP A 441 -10.82 -18.01 29.96
N THR A 442 -10.47 -17.86 31.24
CA THR A 442 -11.24 -18.41 32.37
C THR A 442 -11.51 -17.33 33.42
N SER A 443 -12.36 -17.62 34.41
CA SER A 443 -12.60 -16.72 35.55
C SER A 443 -11.38 -16.49 36.45
N ALA A 444 -10.23 -17.10 36.14
CA ALA A 444 -8.97 -16.80 36.81
C ALA A 444 -8.59 -15.31 36.66
N VAL A 445 -8.94 -14.68 35.53
CA VAL A 445 -8.70 -13.25 35.31
C VAL A 445 -9.42 -12.36 36.32
N ASP A 446 -10.56 -12.81 36.87
CA ASP A 446 -11.36 -12.06 37.85
C ASP A 446 -10.65 -11.87 39.20
N THR A 447 -9.55 -12.61 39.43
CA THR A 447 -8.68 -12.42 40.61
C THR A 447 -7.89 -11.11 40.56
N VAL A 448 -7.78 -10.50 39.37
CA VAL A 448 -7.09 -9.23 39.16
C VAL A 448 -8.06 -8.10 39.46
N PRO A 449 -7.77 -7.24 40.47
CA PRO A 449 -8.66 -6.14 40.80
C PRO A 449 -8.84 -5.19 39.62
N GLN A 450 -10.06 -4.68 39.43
CA GLN A 450 -10.35 -3.69 38.39
C GLN A 450 -9.44 -2.46 38.53
N GLY A 451 -8.88 -1.99 37.41
CA GLY A 451 -7.92 -0.87 37.40
C GLY A 451 -6.48 -1.28 37.70
N SER A 452 -6.21 -2.57 37.93
CA SER A 452 -4.84 -3.10 38.00
C SER A 452 -4.19 -3.15 36.62
N VAL A 453 -2.87 -3.17 36.62
CA VAL A 453 -2.05 -3.29 35.40
C VAL A 453 -1.41 -4.65 35.39
N LEU A 454 -1.61 -5.38 34.30
CA LEU A 454 -1.02 -6.69 34.10
C LEU A 454 0.25 -6.56 33.27
N LEU A 455 1.33 -7.13 33.78
CA LEU A 455 2.60 -7.27 33.07
C LEU A 455 2.79 -8.76 32.75
N PRO A 456 2.57 -9.19 31.50
CA PRO A 456 2.68 -10.60 31.13
C PRO A 456 4.14 -11.05 31.11
N TYR A 457 4.35 -12.36 31.33
CA TYR A 457 5.63 -13.04 31.12
C TYR A 457 5.47 -14.09 30.00
N PRO A 458 6.37 -14.15 29.01
CA PRO A 458 7.54 -13.28 28.81
C PRO A 458 7.15 -11.81 28.57
N PHE A 459 8.03 -10.89 28.95
CA PHE A 459 7.75 -9.46 28.79
C PHE A 459 7.57 -9.09 27.31
N PRO A 460 6.61 -8.21 26.99
CA PRO A 460 6.38 -7.80 25.61
C PRO A 460 7.61 -7.04 25.08
N THR A 461 7.98 -7.35 23.84
CA THR A 461 9.05 -6.69 23.09
C THR A 461 8.55 -6.35 21.70
N GLY A 462 9.27 -5.53 20.93
CA GLY A 462 8.90 -5.25 19.53
C GLY A 462 8.78 -6.51 18.65
N PHE A 463 9.40 -7.62 19.02
CA PHE A 463 9.30 -8.90 18.30
C PHE A 463 8.29 -9.88 18.91
N HIS A 464 7.85 -9.65 20.14
CA HIS A 464 6.92 -10.51 20.88
C HIS A 464 5.84 -9.64 21.51
N ALA A 465 4.74 -9.45 20.79
CA ALA A 465 3.64 -8.57 21.20
C ALA A 465 2.30 -9.32 21.35
N ASP A 466 2.34 -10.64 21.55
CA ASP A 466 1.14 -11.50 21.67
C ASP A 466 0.17 -11.05 22.76
N SER A 467 0.65 -10.37 23.80
CA SER A 467 -0.20 -9.78 24.82
C SER A 467 -1.17 -8.74 24.29
N MET A 468 -0.85 -8.10 23.16
CA MET A 468 -1.79 -7.21 22.47
C MET A 468 -2.91 -8.01 21.83
N ILE A 469 -2.64 -9.20 21.28
CA ILE A 469 -3.70 -10.07 20.75
C ILE A 469 -4.60 -10.55 21.88
N TRP A 470 -4.05 -10.94 23.03
CA TRP A 470 -4.87 -11.39 24.17
C TRP A 470 -5.76 -10.28 24.75
N GLN A 471 -5.35 -9.02 24.58
CA GLN A 471 -6.14 -7.84 25.00
C GLN A 471 -7.21 -7.45 23.98
N ALA A 472 -7.04 -7.82 22.70
CA ALA A 472 -7.87 -7.39 21.56
C ALA A 472 -9.16 -8.22 21.43
#